data_AF-A0A8T3N9I5-F1
#
_entry.id   AF-A0A8T3N9I5-F1
#
_cell.length_a   1.000
_cell.length_b   1.000
_cell.length_c   1.000
_cell.angle_alpha   90.00
_cell.angle_beta   90.00
_cell.angle_gamma   90.00
#
_symmetry.space_group_name_H-M   'P 1'
#
loop_
_entity.id
_entity.type
_entity.pdbx_description
1 polymer ?
#
loop_
_entity_poly.entity_id
_entity_poly.type
_entity_poly.pdbx_seq_one_letter_code
_entity_poly.pdbx_strand_id
1 'polypeptide(L)'
;MTDAPTPRWTSPVQLADKFKKHGRRLGIRDIQAYMANSLDTVRRGVRFTYEDRFTSEPRVGYFDPMTGRFTAVTEDDTQIVNHFRVREGYVRDLPASDYA
;
A
#
# COMPACT_ATOMS: atom_id res chain seq x y z
N MET A 1 -4.75 7.26 -23.15
CA MET A 1 -4.71 6.54 -21.86
C MET A 1 -4.80 7.60 -20.79
N THR A 2 -5.94 7.72 -20.11
CA THR A 2 -6.10 8.66 -19.01
C THR A 2 -5.26 8.15 -17.87
N ASP A 3 -4.21 8.89 -17.50
CA ASP A 3 -3.37 8.56 -16.35
C ASP A 3 -4.30 8.57 -15.11
N ALA A 4 -4.50 7.42 -14.48
CA ALA A 4 -5.33 7.36 -13.29
C ALA A 4 -4.73 8.30 -12.23
N PRO A 5 -5.53 9.05 -11.47
CA PRO A 5 -5.01 9.98 -10.49
C PRO A 5 -4.13 9.23 -9.49
N THR A 6 -2.91 9.74 -9.24
CA THR A 6 -2.02 9.16 -8.23
C THR A 6 -2.69 9.24 -6.84
N PRO A 7 -2.83 8.11 -6.12
CA PRO A 7 -3.48 8.11 -4.82
C PRO A 7 -2.71 8.93 -3.79
N ARG A 8 -3.42 9.48 -2.81
CA ARG A 8 -2.86 10.37 -1.78
C ARG A 8 -3.06 9.77 -0.40
N TRP A 9 -2.18 10.06 0.54
CA TRP A 9 -2.43 9.70 1.94
C TRP A 9 -3.66 10.44 2.47
N THR A 10 -4.54 9.74 3.20
CA THR A 10 -5.80 10.31 3.70
C THR A 10 -5.58 11.55 4.54
N SER A 11 -4.52 11.59 5.36
CA SER A 11 -4.11 12.79 6.09
C SER A 11 -2.62 12.78 6.48
N PRO A 12 -2.03 13.94 6.78
CA PRO A 12 -0.67 14.02 7.33
C PRO A 12 -0.51 13.25 8.64
N VAL A 13 -1.55 13.23 9.48
CA VAL A 13 -1.56 12.48 10.75
C VAL A 13 -1.48 10.98 10.49
N GLN A 14 -2.31 10.46 9.59
CA GLN A 14 -2.29 9.05 9.23
C GLN A 14 -0.94 8.65 8.61
N LEU A 15 -0.40 9.46 7.70
CA LEU A 15 0.93 9.27 7.13
C LEU A 15 2.00 9.18 8.22
N ALA A 16 1.99 10.10 9.19
CA ALA A 16 2.93 10.11 10.30
C ALA A 16 2.81 8.86 11.19
N ASP A 17 1.59 8.43 11.50
CA ASP A 17 1.34 7.22 12.29
C ASP A 17 1.84 5.96 11.60
N LYS A 18 1.56 5.81 10.29
CA LYS A 18 2.04 4.67 9.50
C LYS A 18 3.55 4.71 9.33
N PHE A 19 4.14 5.88 9.12
CA PHE A 19 5.60 6.05 9.10
C PHE A 19 6.23 5.61 10.43
N LYS A 20 5.71 6.07 11.57
CA LYS A 20 6.20 5.66 12.90
C LYS A 20 6.11 4.15 13.11
N LYS A 21 5.05 3.52 12.61
CA LYS A 21 4.83 2.07 12.74
C LYS A 21 5.70 1.22 11.80
N HIS A 22 5.92 1.67 10.56
CA HIS A 22 6.48 0.84 9.49
C HIS A 22 7.80 1.32 8.91
N GLY A 23 8.12 2.62 8.99
CA GLY A 23 9.27 3.25 8.34
C GLY A 23 10.60 2.57 8.67
N ARG A 24 10.84 2.25 9.96
CA ARG A 24 12.06 1.53 10.39
C ARG A 24 12.22 0.17 9.71
N ARG A 25 11.14 -0.59 9.54
CA ARG A 25 11.18 -1.92 8.88
C ARG A 25 11.42 -1.83 7.38
N LEU A 26 11.15 -0.67 6.79
CA LEU A 26 11.46 -0.36 5.39
C LEU A 26 12.86 0.24 5.20
N GLY A 27 13.58 0.53 6.29
CA GLY A 27 14.87 1.22 6.25
C GLY A 27 14.74 2.73 5.97
N ILE A 28 13.55 3.30 6.11
CA ILE A 28 13.25 4.69 5.77
C ILE A 28 13.35 5.55 7.03
N ARG A 29 14.06 6.69 6.92
CA ARG A 29 14.38 7.56 8.05
C ARG A 29 13.53 8.83 8.12
N ASP A 30 12.84 9.16 7.05
CA ASP A 30 12.05 10.39 6.95
C ASP A 30 10.66 10.13 6.33
N ILE A 31 9.70 10.94 6.75
CA ILE A 31 8.29 10.79 6.36
C ILE A 31 8.06 11.07 4.87
N GLN A 32 8.87 11.94 4.25
CA GLN A 32 8.75 12.29 2.84
C GLN A 32 9.22 11.14 1.95
N ALA A 33 10.32 10.47 2.32
CA ALA A 33 10.78 9.25 1.67
C ALA A 33 9.79 8.11 1.88
N TYR A 34 9.11 8.02 3.03
CA TYR A 34 8.06 7.01 3.24
C TYR A 34 6.87 7.23 2.31
N MET A 35 6.42 8.48 2.16
CA MET A 35 5.40 8.85 1.17
C MET A 35 5.87 8.58 -0.26
N ALA A 36 7.10 8.95 -0.62
CA ALA A 36 7.65 8.67 -1.95
C ALA A 36 7.75 7.16 -2.21
N ASN A 37 8.09 6.36 -1.19
CA ASN A 37 8.19 4.91 -1.29
C ASN A 37 6.84 4.23 -1.52
N SER A 38 5.78 4.71 -0.85
CA SER A 38 4.43 4.20 -1.08
C SER A 38 3.95 4.50 -2.51
N LEU A 39 4.24 5.70 -3.01
CA LEU A 39 3.90 6.11 -4.38
C LEU A 39 4.70 5.36 -5.45
N ASP A 40 5.98 5.11 -5.21
CA ASP A 40 6.82 4.28 -6.08
C ASP A 40 6.29 2.84 -6.16
N THR A 41 5.81 2.30 -5.04
CA THR A 41 5.17 0.97 -4.99
C THR A 41 3.86 0.94 -5.76
N VAL A 42 3.04 2.00 -5.70
CA VAL A 42 1.82 2.09 -6.53
C VAL A 42 2.15 2.11 -8.03
N ARG A 43 3.21 2.81 -8.42
CA ARG A 43 3.60 2.93 -9.84
C ARG A 43 4.16 1.64 -10.45
N ARG A 44 4.83 0.82 -9.65
CA ARG A 44 5.59 -0.36 -10.14
C ARG A 44 5.01 -1.70 -9.70
N GLY A 45 4.22 -1.70 -8.63
CA GLY A 45 3.65 -2.90 -8.06
C GLY A 45 2.53 -3.47 -8.92
N VAL A 46 2.31 -4.77 -8.76
CA VAL A 46 1.16 -5.46 -9.35
C VAL A 46 -0.08 -5.06 -8.55
N ARG A 47 -1.06 -4.49 -9.25
CA ARG A 47 -2.35 -4.09 -8.71
C ARG A 47 -3.24 -5.33 -8.56
N PHE A 48 -3.95 -5.43 -7.43
CA PHE A 48 -4.88 -6.51 -7.12
C PHE A 48 -5.99 -5.99 -6.19
N THR A 49 -7.09 -6.72 -6.05
CA THR A 49 -8.16 -6.42 -5.09
C THR A 49 -8.19 -7.44 -3.96
N TYR A 50 -8.64 -7.02 -2.79
CA TYR A 50 -8.77 -7.87 -1.62
C TYR A 50 -9.73 -7.25 -0.60
N GLU A 51 -10.17 -8.01 0.40
CA GLU A 51 -10.89 -7.52 1.57
C GLU A 51 -9.94 -7.36 2.77
N ASP A 52 -9.96 -6.18 3.41
CA ASP A 52 -9.12 -5.91 4.59
C ASP A 52 -9.54 -6.76 5.78
N ARG A 53 -8.60 -7.55 6.32
CA ARG A 53 -8.87 -8.49 7.42
C ARG A 53 -9.35 -7.85 8.72
N PHE A 54 -9.11 -6.56 8.93
CA PHE A 54 -9.48 -5.87 10.16
C PHE A 54 -10.77 -5.07 10.04
N THR A 55 -11.08 -4.57 8.84
CA THR A 55 -12.27 -3.73 8.61
C THR A 55 -13.34 -4.40 7.74
N SER A 56 -13.04 -5.53 7.11
CA SER A 56 -13.87 -6.18 6.08
C SER A 56 -14.25 -5.25 4.92
N GLU A 57 -13.47 -4.20 4.70
CA GLU A 57 -13.71 -3.27 3.59
C GLU A 57 -12.95 -3.77 2.34
N PRO A 58 -13.55 -3.67 1.14
CA PRO A 58 -12.83 -3.89 -0.09
C PRO A 58 -11.71 -2.84 -0.26
N ARG A 59 -10.57 -3.29 -0.77
CA ARG A 59 -9.36 -2.49 -0.96
C ARG A 59 -8.69 -2.83 -2.28
N VAL A 60 -7.89 -1.88 -2.76
CA VAL A 60 -6.92 -2.10 -3.83
C VAL A 60 -5.54 -2.24 -3.20
N GLY A 61 -4.83 -3.29 -3.59
CA GLY A 61 -3.45 -3.55 -3.19
C GLY A 61 -2.50 -3.32 -4.36
N TYR A 62 -1.32 -2.75 -4.07
CA TYR A 62 -0.18 -2.72 -4.98
C TYR A 62 0.98 -3.43 -4.30
N PHE A 63 1.43 -4.55 -4.87
CA PHE A 63 2.55 -5.33 -4.33
C PHE A 63 3.69 -5.42 -5.32
N ASP A 64 4.89 -5.02 -4.87
CA ASP A 64 6.13 -5.20 -5.61
C ASP A 64 6.82 -6.49 -5.11
N PRO A 65 6.79 -7.60 -5.88
CA PRO A 65 7.37 -8.87 -5.47
C PRO A 65 8.90 -8.82 -5.34
N MET A 66 9.57 -7.91 -6.04
CA MET A 66 11.04 -7.78 -5.99
C MET A 66 11.52 -7.20 -4.67
N THR A 67 10.73 -6.29 -4.09
CA THR A 67 11.10 -5.60 -2.83
C THR A 67 10.26 -6.02 -1.62
N GLY A 68 9.18 -6.78 -1.85
CA GLY A 68 8.19 -7.15 -0.85
C GLY A 68 7.37 -5.97 -0.34
N ARG A 69 7.37 -4.82 -1.04
CA ARG A 69 6.62 -3.63 -0.63
C ARG A 69 5.16 -3.78 -1.01
N PHE A 70 4.28 -3.43 -0.09
CA PHE A 70 2.85 -3.43 -0.26
C PHE A 70 2.27 -2.07 0.11
N THR A 71 1.49 -1.49 -0.79
CA THR A 71 0.68 -0.29 -0.54
C THR A 71 -0.79 -0.65 -0.67
N ALA A 72 -1.56 -0.37 0.38
CA ALA A 72 -3.00 -0.54 0.39
C ALA A 72 -3.68 0.82 0.12
N VAL A 73 -4.70 0.80 -0.72
CA VAL A 73 -5.49 1.95 -1.17
C VAL A 73 -6.98 1.64 -0.99
N THR A 74 -7.80 2.66 -0.84
CA THR A 74 -9.28 2.55 -0.89
C THR A 74 -9.74 1.87 -2.18
N GLU A 75 -10.96 1.31 -2.15
CA GLU A 75 -11.55 0.59 -3.30
C GLU A 75 -11.58 1.43 -4.58
N ASP A 76 -11.83 2.73 -4.46
CA ASP A 76 -11.85 3.70 -5.56
C ASP A 76 -10.46 4.14 -6.06
N ASP A 77 -9.39 3.57 -5.49
CA ASP A 77 -7.99 3.81 -5.86
C ASP A 77 -7.51 5.25 -5.59
N THR A 78 -8.19 6.01 -4.72
CA THR A 78 -7.87 7.43 -4.49
C THR A 78 -7.04 7.72 -3.24
N GLN A 79 -7.14 6.88 -2.20
CA GLN A 79 -6.51 7.15 -0.90
C GLN A 79 -5.64 6.01 -0.39
N ILE A 80 -4.37 6.29 -0.11
CA ILE A 80 -3.45 5.36 0.54
C ILE A 80 -3.81 5.22 2.01
N VAL A 81 -4.06 3.98 2.45
CA VAL A 81 -4.41 3.66 3.84
C VAL A 81 -3.26 3.00 4.59
N ASN A 82 -2.32 2.35 3.90
CA ASN A 82 -1.20 1.67 4.54
C ASN A 82 -0.02 1.43 3.57
N HIS A 83 1.20 1.34 4.11
CA HIS A 83 2.38 0.98 3.34
C HIS A 83 3.42 0.23 4.21
N PHE A 84 3.79 -0.99 3.83
CA PHE A 84 4.69 -1.83 4.62
C PHE A 84 5.31 -2.96 3.79
N ARG A 85 6.26 -3.69 4.40
CA ARG A 85 6.86 -4.89 3.80
C ARG A 85 6.09 -6.15 4.21
N VAL A 86 5.87 -7.03 3.25
CA VAL A 86 5.24 -8.34 3.41
C VAL A 86 5.92 -9.37 2.49
N ARG A 87 5.59 -10.64 2.72
CA ARG A 87 5.93 -11.71 1.77
C ARG A 87 4.78 -11.86 0.78
N GLU A 88 5.06 -12.39 -0.41
CA GLU A 88 4.03 -12.62 -1.43
C GLU A 88 2.87 -13.51 -0.92
N GLY A 89 3.17 -14.56 -0.16
CA GLY A 89 2.13 -15.40 0.44
C GLY A 89 1.14 -14.60 1.29
N TYR A 90 1.57 -13.52 1.95
CA TYR A 90 0.65 -12.66 2.70
C TYR A 90 -0.41 -12.02 1.80
N VAL A 91 -0.04 -11.51 0.62
CA VAL A 91 -1.00 -10.84 -0.28
C VAL A 91 -1.90 -11.85 -0.98
N ARG A 92 -1.41 -13.05 -1.26
CA ARG A 92 -2.22 -14.18 -1.78
C ARG A 92 -3.25 -14.67 -0.76
N ASP A 93 -2.89 -14.68 0.52
CA ASP A 93 -3.76 -15.16 1.59
C ASP A 93 -4.78 -14.10 2.05
N LEU A 94 -4.73 -12.86 1.55
CA LEU A 94 -5.73 -11.86 1.90
C LEU A 94 -7.13 -12.35 1.48
N PRO A 95 -8.18 -12.12 2.29
CA PRO A 95 -9.52 -12.54 1.93
C PRO A 95 -9.93 -11.95 0.59
N ALA A 96 -10.55 -12.77 -0.26
CA ALA A 96 -10.95 -12.42 -1.62
C ALA A 96 -9.83 -11.84 -2.51
N SER A 97 -8.55 -12.14 -2.20
CA SER A 97 -7.42 -11.65 -3.00
C SER A 97 -7.45 -12.23 -4.42
N ASP A 98 -7.34 -11.35 -5.43
CA ASP A 98 -7.16 -11.74 -6.84
C ASP A 98 -5.68 -11.71 -7.28
N TYR A 99 -4.74 -11.59 -6.33
CA TYR A 99 -3.31 -11.57 -6.61
C TYR A 99 -2.80 -12.90 -7.19
N ALA A 100 -2.45 -12.87 -8.49
CA ALA A 100 -2.03 -14.01 -9.29
C ALA A 100 -0.58 -14.45 -9.10
#